data_AF-A0A377GLG6-F1
#
_entry.id   AF-A0A377GLG6-F1
#
_cell.length_a   1.000
_cell.length_b   1.000
_cell.length_c   1.000
_cell.angle_alpha   90.00
_cell.angle_beta   90.00
_cell.angle_gamma   90.00
#
_symmetry.space_group_name_H-M   'P 1'
#
loop_
_entity.id
_entity.type
_entity.pdbx_description
1 polymer ?
#
loop_
_entity_poly.entity_id
_entity_poly.type
_entity_poly.pdbx_seq_one_letter_code
_entity_poly.pdbx_strand_id
1 'polypeptide(L)'
;MSGFANQLSNWMLLVFIVGIPLYAAAVKRINVFDAFIVGAKQGFDTILSVVPYLIAMIVAIGMLRASGFFSLMANLLSPLLAMIGMPPEVLPLALIRPFSGSASTGMMAELIHQYGGDSLIGKIAATMMGSTETTFYVIAVYFGSIGIRRTRHAIPAGLLADLAGIIASVIVCRYLFG
;
A
#
# COMPACT_ATOMS: atom_id res chain seq x y z
N MET A 1 0.91 23.57 -12.70
CA MET A 1 -0.40 23.14 -12.15
C MET A 1 -0.29 22.70 -10.67
N SER A 2 0.55 23.32 -9.84
CA SER A 2 0.86 22.83 -8.48
C SER A 2 0.36 23.70 -7.31
N GLY A 3 0.23 25.02 -7.49
CA GLY A 3 -0.16 25.92 -6.39
C GLY A 3 -1.59 25.70 -5.89
N PHE A 4 -2.56 25.65 -6.80
CA PHE A 4 -3.97 25.46 -6.46
C PHE A 4 -4.25 24.08 -5.84
N ALA A 5 -3.66 23.02 -6.41
CA ALA A 5 -3.82 21.66 -5.89
C ALA A 5 -3.26 21.53 -4.46
N ASN A 6 -2.10 22.14 -4.20
CA ASN A 6 -1.52 22.15 -2.86
C ASN A 6 -2.38 22.93 -1.86
N GLN A 7 -2.92 24.09 -2.25
CA GLN A 7 -3.84 24.85 -1.40
C GLN A 7 -5.11 24.08 -1.10
N LEU A 8 -5.72 23.44 -2.11
CA LEU A 8 -6.91 22.62 -1.93
C LEU A 8 -6.64 21.45 -0.99
N SER A 9 -5.51 20.74 -1.17
CA SER A 9 -5.07 19.67 -0.28
C SER A 9 -4.97 20.13 1.17
N ASN A 10 -4.31 21.26 1.41
CA ASN A 10 -4.14 21.82 2.76
C ASN A 10 -5.49 22.19 3.40
N TRP A 11 -6.41 22.79 2.64
CA TRP A 11 -7.75 23.13 3.12
C TRP A 11 -8.57 21.89 3.47
N MET A 12 -8.53 20.84 2.63
CA MET A 12 -9.19 19.58 2.94
C MET A 12 -8.65 18.97 4.23
N LEU A 13 -7.33 18.94 4.40
CA LEU A 13 -6.67 18.39 5.57
C LEU A 13 -7.06 19.15 6.85
N LEU A 14 -7.12 20.49 6.78
CA LEU A 14 -7.61 21.34 7.87
C LEU A 14 -9.08 21.05 8.23
N VAL A 15 -9.96 20.89 7.23
CA VAL A 15 -11.37 20.53 7.46
C VAL A 15 -11.49 19.19 8.17
N PHE A 16 -10.66 18.20 7.83
CA PHE A 16 -10.66 16.92 8.53
C PHE A 16 -10.14 17.05 9.97
N ILE A 17 -8.97 17.66 10.18
CA ILE A 17 -8.32 17.72 11.49
C ILE A 17 -9.07 18.64 12.46
N VAL A 18 -9.63 19.75 11.99
CA VAL A 18 -10.29 20.75 12.85
C VAL A 18 -11.80 20.66 12.73
N GLY A 19 -12.33 20.51 11.52
CA GLY A 19 -13.77 20.52 11.27
C GLY A 19 -14.50 19.32 11.88
N ILE A 20 -13.93 18.11 11.84
CA ILE A 20 -14.57 16.93 12.46
C ILE A 20 -14.64 17.07 14.00
N PRO A 21 -13.54 17.38 14.72
CA PRO A 21 -13.61 17.69 16.14
C PRO A 21 -14.57 18.82 16.49
N LEU A 22 -14.55 19.92 15.73
CA LEU A 22 -15.46 21.05 15.97
C LEU A 22 -16.92 20.65 15.78
N TYR A 23 -17.24 19.88 14.74
CA TYR A 23 -18.59 19.37 14.52
C TYR A 23 -19.02 18.44 15.67
N ALA A 24 -18.14 17.53 16.09
CA ALA A 24 -18.41 16.63 17.21
C ALA A 24 -18.66 17.40 18.52
N ALA A 25 -17.88 18.45 18.80
CA ALA A 25 -18.05 19.29 19.97
C ALA A 25 -19.30 20.17 19.89
N ALA A 26 -19.48 20.91 18.79
CA ALA A 26 -20.50 21.96 18.68
C ALA A 26 -21.90 21.41 18.38
N VAL A 27 -22.01 20.41 17.49
CA VAL A 27 -23.30 19.85 17.04
C VAL A 27 -23.67 18.60 17.82
N LYS A 28 -22.71 17.67 17.98
CA LYS A 28 -22.96 16.40 18.67
C LYS A 28 -22.75 16.47 20.18
N ARG A 29 -22.20 17.57 20.71
CA ARG A 29 -21.91 17.77 22.14
C ARG A 29 -21.05 16.65 22.75
N ILE A 30 -20.15 16.09 21.95
CA ILE A 30 -19.21 15.04 22.38
C ILE A 30 -17.98 15.68 23.00
N ASN A 31 -17.48 15.13 24.12
CA ASN A 31 -16.16 15.50 24.62
C ASN A 31 -15.08 14.92 23.68
N VAL A 32 -14.59 15.78 22.79
CA VAL A 32 -13.58 15.44 21.78
C VAL A 32 -12.31 14.88 22.41
N PHE A 33 -11.86 15.45 23.53
CA PHE A 33 -10.63 15.01 24.18
C PHE A 33 -10.78 13.58 24.71
N ASP A 34 -11.88 13.27 25.41
CA ASP A 34 -12.12 11.92 25.92
C ASP A 34 -12.28 10.90 24.79
N ALA A 35 -13.04 11.26 23.75
CA ALA A 35 -13.22 10.41 22.57
C ALA A 35 -11.88 10.13 21.87
N PHE A 36 -11.01 11.15 21.77
CA PHE A 36 -9.66 11.00 21.23
C PHE A 36 -8.81 10.05 22.08
N ILE A 37 -8.80 10.19 23.40
CA ILE A 37 -8.03 9.32 24.29
C ILE A 37 -8.53 7.87 24.21
N VAL A 38 -9.84 7.64 24.17
CA VAL A 38 -10.41 6.30 24.00
C VAL A 38 -9.99 5.69 22.66
N GLY A 39 -10.12 6.45 21.56
CA GLY A 39 -9.68 6.00 20.24
C GLY A 39 -8.17 5.70 20.19
N ALA A 40 -7.35 6.55 20.81
CA ALA A 40 -5.91 6.34 20.88
C ALA A 40 -5.56 5.04 21.63
N LYS A 41 -6.24 4.73 22.75
CA LYS A 41 -6.04 3.47 23.48
C LYS A 41 -6.43 2.24 22.65
N GLN A 42 -7.56 2.27 21.95
CA GLN A 42 -7.97 1.19 21.04
C GLN A 42 -6.97 0.98 19.89
N GLY A 43 -6.33 2.07 19.45
CA GLY A 43 -5.23 2.01 18.49
C GLY A 43 -4.05 1.17 18.98
N PHE A 44 -3.69 1.26 20.27
CA PHE A 44 -2.60 0.45 20.84
C PHE A 44 -2.90 -1.05 20.77
N ASP A 45 -4.11 -1.47 21.13
CA ASP A 45 -4.51 -2.88 21.06
C ASP A 45 -4.44 -3.39 19.61
N THR A 46 -4.86 -2.56 18.67
CA THR A 46 -4.78 -2.87 17.23
C THR A 46 -3.32 -3.03 16.79
N ILE A 47 -2.44 -2.10 17.17
CA ILE A 47 -1.01 -2.14 16.84
C ILE A 47 -0.37 -3.42 17.38
N LEU A 48 -0.63 -3.80 18.63
CA LEU A 48 -0.06 -5.02 19.23
C LEU A 48 -0.48 -6.29 18.48
N SER A 49 -1.68 -6.31 17.90
CA SER A 49 -2.13 -7.44 17.07
C SER A 49 -1.47 -7.50 15.69
N VAL A 50 -1.05 -6.36 15.11
CA VAL A 50 -0.54 -6.27 13.73
C VAL A 50 1.00 -6.28 13.69
N VAL A 51 1.67 -5.64 14.64
CA VAL A 51 3.14 -5.47 14.67
C VAL A 51 3.92 -6.77 14.53
N PRO A 52 3.60 -7.89 15.22
CA PRO A 52 4.36 -9.12 15.09
C PRO A 52 4.40 -9.65 13.65
N TYR A 53 3.27 -9.59 12.94
CA TYR A 53 3.17 -9.99 11.54
C TYR A 53 4.01 -9.08 10.64
N LEU A 54 3.98 -7.76 10.89
CA LEU A 54 4.79 -6.81 10.13
C LEU A 54 6.29 -7.06 10.31
N ILE A 55 6.75 -7.28 11.54
CA ILE A 55 8.16 -7.57 11.83
C ILE A 55 8.58 -8.86 11.12
N ALA A 56 7.82 -9.95 11.30
CA ALA A 56 8.15 -11.25 10.70
C ALA A 56 8.28 -11.15 9.17
N MET A 57 7.38 -10.41 8.54
CA MET A 57 7.39 -10.25 7.10
C MET A 57 8.49 -9.30 6.60
N ILE A 58 8.75 -8.17 7.27
CA ILE A 58 9.87 -7.28 6.90
C ILE A 58 11.19 -8.07 6.99
N VAL A 59 11.36 -8.88 8.03
CA VAL A 59 12.51 -9.77 8.19
C VAL A 59 12.57 -10.81 7.07
N ALA A 60 11.46 -11.50 6.76
CA ALA A 60 11.41 -12.48 5.67
C ALA A 60 11.75 -11.88 4.30
N ILE A 61 11.21 -10.70 3.99
CA ILE A 61 11.51 -9.96 2.75
C ILE A 61 12.97 -9.52 2.73
N GLY A 62 13.50 -9.03 3.85
CA GLY A 62 14.91 -8.71 4.00
C GLY A 62 15.80 -9.91 3.71
N MET A 63 15.44 -11.09 4.22
CA MET A 63 16.15 -12.35 3.92
C MET A 63 16.04 -12.74 2.44
N LEU A 64 14.87 -12.65 1.81
CA LEU A 64 14.69 -12.93 0.37
C LEU A 64 15.51 -11.97 -0.51
N ARG A 65 15.58 -10.70 -0.11
CA ARG A 65 16.42 -9.73 -0.81
C ARG A 65 17.89 -10.05 -0.65
N ALA A 66 18.34 -10.32 0.57
CA ALA A 66 19.73 -10.68 0.86
C ALA A 66 20.15 -11.99 0.17
N SER A 67 19.22 -12.92 -0.06
CA SER A 67 19.48 -14.17 -0.78
C SER A 67 19.58 -14.02 -2.30
N GLY A 68 19.29 -12.83 -2.84
CA GLY A 68 19.27 -12.60 -4.29
C GLY A 68 18.02 -13.14 -5.00
N PHE A 69 16.99 -13.56 -4.25
CA PHE A 69 15.75 -14.11 -4.80
C PHE A 69 15.10 -13.18 -5.82
N PHE A 70 15.00 -11.89 -5.48
CA PHE A 70 14.39 -10.90 -6.39
C PHE A 70 15.21 -10.69 -7.66
N SER A 71 16.54 -10.74 -7.59
CA SER A 71 17.41 -10.66 -8.77
C SER A 71 17.23 -11.88 -9.66
N LEU A 72 17.11 -13.07 -9.07
CA LEU A 72 16.83 -14.30 -9.81
C LEU A 72 15.46 -14.24 -10.50
N MET A 73 14.42 -13.79 -9.79
CA MET A 73 13.08 -13.60 -10.36
C MET A 73 13.06 -12.53 -11.45
N ALA A 74 13.78 -11.43 -11.27
CA ALA A 74 13.89 -10.38 -12.28
C ALA A 74 14.56 -10.90 -13.56
N ASN A 75 15.63 -11.71 -13.43
CA ASN A 75 16.28 -12.32 -14.59
C ASN A 75 15.36 -13.32 -15.29
N LEU A 76 14.64 -14.15 -14.54
CA LEU A 76 13.73 -15.14 -15.10
C LEU A 76 12.53 -14.50 -15.81
N LEU A 77 11.96 -13.46 -15.20
CA LEU A 77 10.81 -12.74 -15.73
C LEU A 77 11.19 -11.60 -16.70
N SER A 78 12.47 -11.32 -16.87
CA SER A 78 13.01 -10.27 -17.73
C SER A 78 12.30 -10.13 -19.08
N PRO A 79 12.08 -11.20 -19.88
CA PRO A 79 11.38 -11.05 -21.17
C PRO A 79 9.92 -10.57 -21.01
N LEU A 80 9.23 -11.00 -19.96
CA LEU A 80 7.86 -10.56 -19.66
C LEU A 80 7.85 -9.12 -19.14
N LEU A 81 8.77 -8.76 -18.25
CA LEU A 81 8.90 -7.40 -17.73
C LEU A 81 9.24 -6.42 -18.85
N ALA A 82 10.15 -6.79 -19.76
CA ALA A 82 10.50 -5.98 -20.92
C ALA A 82 9.31 -5.78 -21.87
N MET A 83 8.46 -6.80 -22.05
CA MET A 83 7.27 -6.71 -22.89
C MET A 83 6.27 -5.64 -22.41
N ILE A 84 6.07 -5.55 -21.09
CA ILE A 84 5.21 -4.52 -20.48
C ILE A 84 5.97 -3.23 -20.13
N GLY A 85 7.30 -3.22 -20.30
CA GLY A 85 8.18 -2.11 -19.96
C GLY A 85 8.38 -1.88 -18.45
N MET A 86 8.13 -2.89 -17.62
CA MET A 86 8.26 -2.76 -16.17
C MET A 86 9.74 -2.71 -15.75
N PRO A 87 10.18 -1.66 -15.02
CA PRO A 87 11.52 -1.63 -14.47
C PRO A 87 11.71 -2.78 -13.45
N PRO A 88 12.81 -3.55 -13.51
CA PRO A 88 13.05 -4.69 -12.62
C PRO A 88 13.12 -4.29 -11.15
N GLU A 89 13.46 -3.04 -10.85
CA GLU A 89 13.51 -2.46 -9.50
C GLU A 89 12.14 -2.47 -8.82
N VAL A 90 11.05 -2.44 -9.60
CA VAL A 90 9.67 -2.43 -9.08
C VAL A 90 9.17 -3.86 -8.81
N LEU A 91 9.83 -4.90 -9.34
CA LEU A 91 9.41 -6.29 -9.19
C LEU A 91 9.24 -6.74 -7.74
N PRO A 92 10.17 -6.43 -6.81
CA PRO A 92 9.99 -6.77 -5.41
C PRO A 92 8.67 -6.23 -4.84
N LEU A 93 8.33 -4.97 -5.14
CA LEU A 93 7.07 -4.35 -4.70
C LEU A 93 5.87 -5.10 -5.27
N ALA A 94 5.86 -5.39 -6.57
CA ALA A 94 4.78 -6.12 -7.24
C ALA A 94 4.54 -7.52 -6.63
N LEU A 95 5.61 -8.22 -6.23
CA LEU A 95 5.52 -9.55 -5.62
C LEU A 95 5.06 -9.52 -4.16
N ILE A 96 5.46 -8.49 -3.40
CA ILE A 96 5.12 -8.36 -1.98
C ILE A 96 3.69 -7.84 -1.79
N ARG A 97 3.18 -7.06 -2.76
CA ARG A 97 1.91 -6.32 -2.64
C ARG A 97 0.71 -7.17 -2.21
N PRO A 98 0.45 -8.36 -2.78
CA PRO A 98 -0.70 -9.18 -2.39
C PRO A 98 -0.61 -9.73 -0.95
N PHE A 99 0.59 -9.73 -0.34
CA PHE A 99 0.82 -10.29 0.99
C PHE A 99 0.69 -9.22 2.09
N SER A 100 1.12 -7.98 1.86
CA SER A 100 0.96 -6.92 2.87
C SER A 100 1.18 -5.49 2.39
N GLY A 101 0.37 -4.61 2.96
CA GLY A 101 0.42 -3.18 2.71
C GLY A 101 1.63 -2.54 3.36
N SER A 102 1.90 -2.82 4.63
CA SER A 102 2.98 -2.11 5.35
C SER A 102 4.37 -2.46 4.85
N ALA A 103 4.64 -3.72 4.46
CA ALA A 103 5.90 -4.06 3.80
C ALA A 103 6.01 -3.39 2.42
N SER A 104 4.91 -3.35 1.67
CA SER A 104 4.87 -2.66 0.37
C SER A 104 5.11 -1.16 0.51
N THR A 105 4.58 -0.53 1.55
CA THR A 105 4.85 0.88 1.89
C THR A 105 6.33 1.10 2.19
N GLY A 106 6.96 0.21 2.96
CA GLY A 106 8.40 0.25 3.23
C GLY A 106 9.23 0.15 1.95
N MET A 107 8.88 -0.80 1.07
CA MET A 107 9.54 -0.97 -0.24
C MET A 107 9.33 0.24 -1.15
N MET A 108 8.12 0.80 -1.21
CA MET A 108 7.82 2.03 -1.96
C MET A 108 8.65 3.21 -1.43
N ALA A 109 8.72 3.37 -0.10
CA ALA A 109 9.51 4.42 0.52
C ALA A 109 11.01 4.28 0.17
N GLU A 110 11.54 3.06 0.15
CA GLU A 110 12.91 2.80 -0.28
C GLU A 110 13.13 3.14 -1.76
N LEU A 111 12.23 2.74 -2.66
CA LEU A 111 12.30 3.10 -4.08
C LEU A 111 12.27 4.61 -4.29
N ILE A 112 11.39 5.32 -3.57
CA ILE A 112 11.31 6.79 -3.62
C ILE A 112 12.59 7.42 -3.07
N HIS A 113 13.14 6.88 -1.99
CA HIS A 113 14.39 7.36 -1.40
C HIS A 113 15.59 7.15 -2.33
N GLN A 114 15.63 6.02 -3.03
CA GLN A 114 16.74 5.67 -3.93
C GLN A 114 16.67 6.39 -5.28
N TYR A 115 15.48 6.47 -5.89
CA TYR A 115 15.32 6.98 -7.26
C TYR A 115 14.68 8.38 -7.33
N GLY A 116 14.12 8.87 -6.23
CA GLY A 116 13.37 10.13 -6.16
C GLY A 116 11.88 9.93 -6.46
N GLY A 117 11.02 10.70 -5.79
CA GLY A 117 9.55 10.60 -5.96
C GLY A 117 9.03 10.98 -7.35
N ASP A 118 9.73 11.88 -8.04
CA ASP A 118 9.39 12.29 -9.40
C ASP A 118 9.87 11.33 -10.50
N SER A 119 10.69 10.34 -10.13
CA SER A 119 11.20 9.33 -11.07
C SER A 119 10.07 8.43 -11.58
N LEU A 120 10.27 7.82 -12.75
CA LEU A 120 9.32 6.83 -13.27
C LEU A 120 9.13 5.67 -12.29
N ILE A 121 10.22 5.17 -11.68
CA ILE A 121 10.17 4.09 -10.68
C ILE A 121 9.31 4.51 -9.48
N GLY A 122 9.54 5.73 -8.96
CA GLY A 122 8.76 6.29 -7.85
C GLY A 122 7.27 6.43 -8.19
N LYS A 123 6.95 6.93 -9.39
CA LYS A 123 5.57 7.10 -9.88
C LYS A 123 4.86 5.77 -10.13
N ILE A 124 5.55 4.78 -10.71
CA ILE A 124 5.02 3.43 -10.87
C ILE A 124 4.75 2.81 -9.49
N ALA A 125 5.70 2.92 -8.56
CA ALA A 125 5.57 2.36 -7.22
C ALA A 125 4.38 2.99 -6.46
N ALA A 126 4.22 4.32 -6.51
CA ALA A 126 3.11 5.02 -5.89
C ALA A 126 1.75 4.66 -6.54
N THR A 127 1.69 4.59 -7.87
CA THR A 127 0.47 4.23 -8.60
C THR A 127 0.08 2.78 -8.33
N MET A 128 1.06 1.87 -8.29
CA MET A 128 0.86 0.47 -7.93
C MET A 128 0.29 0.35 -6.52
N MET A 129 0.85 1.09 -5.55
CA MET A 129 0.33 1.12 -4.18
C MET A 129 -1.13 1.58 -4.12
N GLY A 130 -1.53 2.56 -4.93
CA GLY A 130 -2.90 3.05 -5.00
C GLY A 130 -3.89 2.19 -5.79
N SER A 131 -3.41 1.27 -6.64
CA SER A 131 -4.24 0.54 -7.62
C SER A 131 -4.38 -0.96 -7.34
N THR A 132 -3.85 -1.44 -6.21
CA THR A 132 -3.76 -2.86 -5.87
C THR A 132 -4.09 -3.08 -4.40
N GLU A 133 -4.40 -4.33 -4.05
CA GLU A 133 -4.75 -4.72 -2.70
C GLU A 133 -3.77 -5.72 -2.08
N THR A 134 -4.01 -6.01 -0.81
CA THR A 134 -3.28 -7.05 -0.07
C THR A 134 -4.07 -8.35 -0.09
N THR A 135 -4.31 -8.91 -1.27
CA THR A 135 -5.27 -10.01 -1.50
C THR A 135 -5.22 -11.11 -0.42
N PHE A 136 -4.06 -11.64 -0.07
CA PHE A 136 -3.96 -12.71 0.93
C PHE A 136 -4.24 -12.21 2.35
N TYR A 137 -3.81 -11.01 2.70
CA TYR A 137 -4.08 -10.40 4.01
C TYR A 137 -5.56 -10.06 4.17
N VAL A 138 -6.18 -9.44 3.16
CA VAL A 138 -7.62 -9.15 3.12
C VAL A 138 -8.42 -10.42 3.31
N ILE A 139 -8.06 -11.50 2.59
CA ILE A 139 -8.75 -12.78 2.76
C ILE A 139 -8.52 -13.33 4.17
N ALA A 140 -7.29 -13.36 4.69
CA ALA A 140 -7.03 -13.89 6.01
C ALA A 140 -7.77 -13.13 7.13
N VAL A 141 -7.72 -11.79 7.11
CA VAL A 141 -8.26 -10.95 8.17
C VAL A 141 -9.74 -10.68 7.98
N TYR A 142 -10.17 -10.26 6.79
CA TYR A 142 -11.54 -9.81 6.60
C TYR A 142 -12.48 -11.01 6.51
N PHE A 143 -12.13 -12.05 5.72
CA PHE A 143 -12.97 -13.25 5.67
C PHE A 143 -12.92 -14.01 7.00
N GLY A 144 -11.76 -14.01 7.67
CA GLY A 144 -11.61 -14.56 9.01
C GLY A 144 -12.53 -13.90 10.04
N SER A 145 -12.62 -12.56 10.03
CA SER A 145 -13.43 -11.79 10.99
C SER A 145 -14.94 -12.10 10.94
N ILE A 146 -15.44 -12.52 9.79
CA ILE A 146 -16.87 -12.87 9.57
C ILE A 146 -17.06 -14.37 9.28
N GLY A 147 -16.05 -15.20 9.53
CA GLY A 147 -16.14 -16.66 9.46
C GLY A 147 -16.27 -17.27 8.06
N ILE A 148 -15.93 -16.54 6.99
CA ILE A 148 -15.97 -17.06 5.62
C ILE A 148 -14.78 -18.01 5.41
N ARG A 149 -15.08 -19.28 5.14
CA ARG A 149 -14.07 -20.33 4.88
C ARG A 149 -13.88 -20.65 3.38
N ARG A 150 -14.80 -20.22 2.52
CA ARG A 150 -14.77 -20.54 1.08
C ARG A 150 -14.05 -19.45 0.29
N THR A 151 -12.73 -19.59 0.12
CA THR A 151 -11.87 -18.59 -0.56
C THR A 151 -11.55 -18.93 -2.02
N ARG A 152 -12.07 -20.06 -2.53
CA ARG A 152 -11.64 -20.68 -3.81
C ARG A 152 -11.65 -19.74 -5.02
N HIS A 153 -12.63 -18.84 -5.11
CA HIS A 153 -12.72 -17.86 -6.21
C HIS A 153 -12.18 -16.48 -5.81
N ALA A 154 -12.15 -16.17 -4.52
CA ALA A 154 -11.69 -14.88 -4.02
C ALA A 154 -10.19 -14.71 -4.25
N ILE A 155 -9.39 -15.76 -4.02
CA ILE A 155 -7.94 -15.70 -4.24
C ILE A 155 -7.61 -15.44 -5.72
N PRO A 156 -8.09 -16.24 -6.69
CA PRO A 156 -7.79 -15.97 -8.10
C PRO A 156 -8.32 -14.62 -8.58
N ALA A 157 -9.53 -14.23 -8.17
CA ALA A 157 -10.10 -12.93 -8.55
C ALA A 157 -9.28 -11.76 -8.01
N GLY A 158 -8.87 -11.81 -6.74
CA GLY A 158 -8.03 -10.79 -6.11
C GLY A 158 -6.64 -10.71 -6.76
N LEU A 159 -5.99 -11.86 -7.00
CA LEU A 159 -4.69 -11.87 -7.67
C LEU A 159 -4.75 -11.39 -9.12
N LEU A 160 -5.84 -11.67 -9.85
CA LEU A 160 -6.04 -11.12 -11.19
C LEU A 160 -6.29 -9.62 -11.16
N ALA A 161 -7.02 -9.11 -10.16
CA ALA A 161 -7.21 -7.68 -9.96
C ALA A 161 -5.88 -6.98 -9.60
N ASP A 162 -5.08 -7.57 -8.71
CA ASP A 162 -3.74 -7.07 -8.37
C ASP A 162 -2.83 -7.07 -9.60
N LEU A 163 -2.84 -8.15 -10.39
CA LEU A 163 -2.08 -8.24 -11.63
C LEU A 163 -2.50 -7.16 -12.64
N ALA A 164 -3.80 -6.95 -12.81
CA ALA A 164 -4.33 -5.89 -13.67
C ALA A 164 -3.89 -4.50 -13.17
N GLY A 165 -3.94 -4.25 -11.86
CA GLY A 165 -3.48 -3.02 -11.23
C GLY A 165 -1.99 -2.78 -11.41
N ILE A 166 -1.16 -3.83 -11.26
CA ILE A 166 0.29 -3.79 -11.50
C ILE A 166 0.58 -3.41 -12.96
N ILE A 167 -0.02 -4.13 -13.91
CA ILE A 167 0.18 -3.89 -15.36
C ILE A 167 -0.30 -2.49 -15.74
N ALA A 168 -1.50 -2.09 -15.30
CA ALA A 168 -2.04 -0.77 -15.57
C ALA A 168 -1.14 0.34 -15.00
N SER A 169 -0.61 0.17 -13.79
CA SER A 169 0.30 1.13 -13.16
C SER A 169 1.54 1.36 -14.01
N VAL A 170 2.14 0.28 -14.53
CA VAL A 170 3.30 0.38 -15.43
C VAL A 170 2.90 1.07 -16.73
N ILE A 171 1.89 0.57 -17.44
CA ILE A 171 1.50 1.09 -18.77
C ILE A 171 1.12 2.58 -18.69
N VAL A 172 0.27 2.96 -17.73
CA VAL A 172 -0.21 4.34 -17.59
C VAL A 172 0.93 5.26 -17.19
N CYS A 173 1.77 4.87 -16.24
CA CYS A 173 2.90 5.71 -15.86
C CYS A 173 3.90 5.88 -17.00
N ARG A 174 4.16 4.83 -17.80
CA ARG A 174 5.01 4.94 -18.97
C ARG A 174 4.41 5.83 -20.04
N TYR A 175 3.12 5.67 -20.30
CA TYR A 175 2.41 6.50 -21.28
C TYR A 175 2.42 7.99 -20.90
N LEU A 176 2.23 8.30 -19.61
CA LEU A 176 2.16 9.69 -19.13
C LEU A 176 3.53 10.28 -18.78
N PHE A 177 4.50 9.45 -18.38
CA PHE A 177 5.75 9.91 -17.75
C PHE A 177 7.04 9.26 -18.28
N GLY A 178 6.98 8.15 -19.05
CA GLY A 178 8.08 7.60 -19.86
C GLY A 178 8.76 6.32 -19.36
#